data_AF-A0A9D6XJM6-F1
#
_entry.id   AF-A0A9D6XJM6-F1
#
_cell.length_a   1.000
_cell.length_b   1.000
_cell.length_c   1.000
_cell.angle_alpha   90.00
_cell.angle_beta   90.00
_cell.angle_gamma   90.00
#
_symmetry.space_group_name_H-M   'P 1'
#
loop_
_entity.id
_entity.type
_entity.pdbx_description
1 polymer ?
#
loop_
_entity_poly.entity_id
_entity_poly.type
_entity_poly.pdbx_seq_one_letter_code
_entity_poly.pdbx_strand_id
1 'polypeptide(L)'
;PYVSDYSRYLPGNVGVSSTFKWTYLPSALSGVWVFGLGALSSSPDGTLSPIAAFKTVGDSIFNGLGFVAVFVLLIGLLAVMSINAYGGSLALISMLDSFKPVKPTKKLRMIAVIFMGLTVWFTAAVVGEESFNAFYGTALVFLAYLFTPWTAINLIDYFFVRKGSYVISEIFKSDGIYGRWGWRGNLAYLIGILSMVPFFVTGPFVGPIAQSLGSVDYSIFIGLPVSAIAYLILAKGIDLKKEQSLAAAEGNLTTNH
;
A
#
# COMPACT_ATOMS: atom_id res chain seq x y z
N PRO A 1 -2.07 -0.22 5.55
CA PRO A 1 -1.28 0.99 5.88
C PRO A 1 -2.12 2.24 6.18
N TYR A 2 -3.19 2.52 5.41
CA TYR A 2 -3.99 3.74 5.56
C TYR A 2 -4.94 3.79 6.78
N VAL A 3 -5.14 2.67 7.47
CA VAL A 3 -6.05 2.60 8.63
C VAL A 3 -5.51 3.44 9.81
N SER A 4 -4.20 3.55 9.96
CA SER A 4 -3.58 4.37 11.02
C SER A 4 -3.89 5.86 10.88
N ASP A 5 -4.02 6.35 9.64
CA ASP A 5 -4.24 7.78 9.36
C ASP A 5 -5.65 8.21 9.79
N TYR A 6 -6.66 7.37 9.57
CA TYR A 6 -8.03 7.64 10.02
C TYR A 6 -8.18 7.49 11.53
N SER A 7 -7.50 6.50 12.14
CA SER A 7 -7.60 6.27 13.58
C SER A 7 -7.01 7.40 14.42
N ARG A 8 -6.08 8.19 13.87
CA ARG A 8 -5.44 9.31 14.57
C ARG A 8 -6.39 10.44 14.94
N TYR A 9 -7.50 10.58 14.20
CA TYR A 9 -8.50 11.62 14.43
C TYR A 9 -9.66 11.15 15.31
N LEU A 10 -9.69 9.87 15.70
CA LEU A 10 -10.73 9.33 16.55
C LEU A 10 -10.39 9.56 18.03
N PRO A 11 -11.39 9.85 18.89
CA PRO A 11 -11.17 9.95 20.33
C PRO A 11 -10.60 8.63 20.88
N GLY A 12 -9.74 8.73 21.89
CA GLY A 12 -9.05 7.57 22.48
C GLY A 12 -9.96 6.53 23.16
N ASN A 13 -11.27 6.79 23.26
CA ASN A 13 -12.26 5.85 23.78
C ASN A 13 -12.84 4.92 22.69
N VAL A 14 -12.51 5.14 21.41
CA VAL A 14 -13.01 4.30 20.30
C VAL A 14 -12.20 3.01 20.21
N GLY A 15 -12.87 1.88 20.40
CA GLY A 15 -12.24 0.56 20.36
C GLY A 15 -11.75 0.14 18.96
N VAL A 16 -10.63 -0.58 18.92
CA VAL A 16 -9.97 -1.08 17.70
C VAL A 16 -10.92 -1.83 16.76
N SER A 17 -11.82 -2.67 17.30
CA SER A 17 -12.78 -3.43 16.48
C SER A 17 -13.80 -2.54 15.76
N SER A 18 -14.19 -1.40 16.36
CA SER A 18 -15.13 -0.48 15.74
C SER A 18 -14.46 0.19 14.55
N THR A 19 -13.28 0.77 14.77
CA THR A 19 -12.47 1.39 13.71
C THR A 19 -12.20 0.40 12.58
N PHE A 20 -11.81 -0.84 12.90
CA PHE A 20 -11.59 -1.87 11.89
C PHE A 20 -12.84 -2.15 11.05
N LYS A 21 -14.00 -2.39 11.66
CA LYS A 21 -15.24 -2.69 10.92
C LYS A 21 -15.68 -1.52 10.04
N TRP A 22 -15.63 -0.30 10.57
CA TRP A 22 -16.07 0.89 9.84
C TRP A 22 -15.11 1.33 8.74
N THR A 23 -13.85 0.91 8.78
CA THR A 23 -12.93 1.09 7.64
C THR A 23 -13.03 -0.08 6.66
N TYR A 24 -13.03 -1.32 7.16
CA TYR A 24 -12.98 -2.52 6.32
C TYR A 24 -14.29 -2.75 5.55
N LEU A 25 -15.45 -2.67 6.19
CA LEU A 25 -16.72 -3.02 5.54
C LEU A 25 -17.04 -2.11 4.35
N PRO A 26 -16.96 -0.76 4.46
CA PRO A 26 -17.22 0.10 3.31
C PRO A 26 -16.19 -0.09 2.19
N SER A 27 -14.91 -0.30 2.52
CA SER A 27 -13.87 -0.57 1.53
C SER A 27 -14.03 -1.93 0.85
N ALA A 28 -14.44 -2.95 1.59
CA ALA A 28 -14.72 -4.27 1.03
C ALA A 28 -15.96 -4.21 0.14
N LEU A 29 -17.04 -3.58 0.61
CA LEU A 29 -18.27 -3.42 -0.16
C LEU A 29 -18.04 -2.60 -1.44
N SER A 30 -17.23 -1.54 -1.37
CA SER A 30 -16.86 -0.75 -2.54
C SER A 30 -16.05 -1.57 -3.56
N GLY A 31 -15.16 -2.45 -3.11
CA GLY A 31 -14.45 -3.38 -3.99
C GLY A 31 -15.38 -4.41 -4.63
N VAL A 32 -16.23 -5.05 -3.82
CA VAL A 32 -17.13 -6.13 -4.26
C VAL A 32 -18.09 -5.67 -5.36
N TRP A 33 -18.72 -4.50 -5.21
CA TRP A 33 -19.66 -4.04 -6.23
C TRP A 33 -18.96 -3.66 -7.55
N VAL A 34 -17.75 -3.04 -7.48
CA VAL A 34 -16.96 -2.70 -8.69
C VAL A 34 -16.50 -3.97 -9.40
N PHE A 35 -16.04 -4.99 -8.66
CA PHE A 35 -15.71 -6.28 -9.25
C PHE A 35 -16.93 -6.96 -9.87
N GLY A 36 -18.09 -6.88 -9.21
CA GLY A 36 -19.35 -7.37 -9.75
C GLY A 36 -19.71 -6.69 -11.07
N LEU A 37 -19.63 -5.35 -11.14
CA LEU A 37 -19.84 -4.62 -12.39
C LEU A 37 -18.84 -5.01 -13.47
N GLY A 38 -17.56 -5.14 -13.13
CA GLY A 38 -16.52 -5.57 -14.07
C GLY A 38 -16.81 -6.95 -14.65
N ALA A 39 -17.17 -7.92 -13.79
CA ALA A 39 -17.51 -9.28 -14.19
C ALA A 39 -18.79 -9.36 -15.02
N LEU A 40 -19.80 -8.54 -14.72
CA LEU A 40 -21.03 -8.44 -15.51
C LEU A 40 -20.82 -7.73 -16.85
N SER A 41 -19.82 -6.85 -16.92
CA SER A 41 -19.52 -6.08 -18.14
C SER A 41 -18.50 -6.74 -19.05
N SER A 42 -17.68 -7.65 -18.52
CA SER A 42 -16.79 -8.46 -19.35
C SER A 42 -17.59 -9.37 -20.27
N SER A 43 -17.26 -9.34 -21.57
CA SER A 43 -17.76 -10.30 -22.57
C SER A 43 -17.50 -11.74 -22.10
N PRO A 44 -18.32 -12.74 -22.48
CA PRO A 44 -18.04 -14.16 -22.23
C PRO A 44 -16.61 -14.60 -22.61
N ASP A 45 -16.02 -13.92 -23.60
CA ASP A 45 -14.67 -14.21 -24.10
C ASP A 45 -13.57 -13.31 -23.48
N GLY A 46 -13.94 -12.31 -22.65
CA GLY A 46 -13.00 -11.40 -21.98
C GLY A 46 -12.23 -10.43 -22.91
N THR A 47 -12.58 -10.37 -24.19
CA THR A 47 -11.81 -9.65 -25.23
C THR A 47 -12.18 -8.18 -25.40
N LEU A 48 -13.30 -7.74 -24.84
CA LEU A 48 -13.70 -6.33 -24.91
C LEU A 48 -12.81 -5.47 -24.02
N SER A 49 -12.36 -4.33 -24.55
CA SER A 49 -11.75 -3.30 -23.72
C SER A 49 -12.75 -2.82 -22.66
N PRO A 50 -12.30 -2.34 -21.49
CA PRO A 50 -13.19 -1.87 -20.43
C PRO A 50 -14.21 -0.84 -20.93
N ILE A 51 -13.80 0.08 -21.82
CA ILE A 51 -14.68 1.09 -22.41
C ILE A 51 -15.78 0.45 -23.26
N ALA A 52 -15.42 -0.51 -24.12
CA ALA A 52 -16.37 -1.20 -24.97
C ALA A 52 -17.35 -2.06 -24.14
N ALA A 53 -16.84 -2.73 -23.10
CA ALA A 53 -17.64 -3.49 -22.14
C ALA A 53 -18.72 -2.62 -21.47
N PHE A 54 -18.32 -1.50 -20.87
CA PHE A 54 -19.28 -0.59 -20.21
C PHE A 54 -20.27 0.03 -21.20
N LYS A 55 -19.83 0.36 -22.42
CA LYS A 55 -20.72 0.89 -23.46
C LYS A 55 -21.77 -0.15 -23.86
N THR A 56 -21.36 -1.37 -24.15
CA THR A 56 -22.27 -2.46 -24.56
C THR A 56 -23.28 -2.79 -23.46
N VAL A 57 -22.85 -2.86 -22.20
CA VAL A 57 -23.77 -3.09 -21.07
C VAL A 57 -24.77 -1.94 -20.96
N GLY A 58 -24.31 -0.68 -21.00
CA GLY A 58 -25.21 0.46 -20.92
C GLY A 58 -26.23 0.47 -22.06
N ASP A 59 -25.78 0.23 -23.29
CA ASP A 59 -26.63 0.19 -24.48
C ASP A 59 -27.64 -0.99 -24.46
N SER A 60 -27.36 -2.05 -23.70
CA SER A 60 -28.30 -3.20 -23.52
C SER A 60 -29.49 -2.88 -22.61
N ILE A 61 -29.37 -1.89 -21.72
CA ILE A 61 -30.46 -1.44 -20.84
C ILE A 61 -31.32 -0.43 -21.59
N PHE A 62 -30.69 0.61 -22.16
CA PHE A 62 -31.34 1.61 -23.01
C PHE A 62 -30.39 2.04 -24.13
N ASN A 63 -30.93 2.15 -25.35
CA ASN A 63 -30.16 2.63 -26.48
C ASN A 63 -29.62 4.05 -26.22
N GLY A 64 -28.30 4.22 -26.23
CA GLY A 64 -27.62 5.50 -25.97
C GLY A 64 -27.15 5.71 -24.53
N LEU A 65 -27.59 4.87 -23.58
CA LEU A 65 -27.11 4.93 -22.19
C LEU A 65 -25.63 4.57 -22.09
N GLY A 66 -25.12 3.69 -22.96
CA GLY A 66 -23.70 3.32 -22.97
C GLY A 66 -22.79 4.51 -23.23
N PHE A 67 -23.17 5.41 -24.14
CA PHE A 67 -22.44 6.65 -24.39
C PHE A 67 -22.43 7.57 -23.15
N VAL A 68 -23.60 7.78 -22.54
CA VAL A 68 -23.73 8.61 -21.33
C VAL A 68 -22.90 8.04 -20.19
N ALA A 69 -22.97 6.73 -19.96
CA ALA A 69 -22.21 6.05 -18.92
C ALA A 69 -20.70 6.22 -19.11
N VAL A 70 -20.18 5.96 -20.32
CA VAL A 70 -18.75 6.14 -20.63
C VAL A 70 -18.33 7.61 -20.50
N PHE A 71 -19.18 8.55 -20.89
CA PHE A 71 -18.89 9.97 -20.75
C PHE A 71 -18.80 10.41 -19.28
N VAL A 72 -19.70 9.93 -18.42
CA VAL A 72 -19.64 10.19 -16.97
C VAL A 72 -18.40 9.53 -16.36
N LEU A 73 -18.06 8.31 -16.76
CA LEU A 73 -16.84 7.61 -16.33
C LEU A 73 -15.58 8.38 -16.74
N LEU A 74 -15.56 8.99 -17.92
CA LEU A 74 -14.46 9.84 -18.38
C LEU A 74 -14.25 11.04 -17.46
N ILE A 75 -15.33 11.73 -17.05
CA ILE A 75 -15.23 12.86 -16.11
C ILE A 75 -14.62 12.39 -14.78
N GLY A 76 -15.09 11.26 -14.24
CA GLY A 76 -14.54 10.67 -13.03
C GLY A 76 -13.06 10.29 -13.18
N LEU A 77 -12.70 9.67 -14.31
CA LEU A 77 -11.33 9.30 -14.63
C LEU A 77 -10.43 10.54 -14.69
N LEU A 78 -10.85 11.62 -15.36
CA LEU A 78 -10.09 12.87 -15.44
C LEU A 78 -9.86 13.48 -14.05
N ALA A 79 -10.86 13.44 -13.17
CA ALA A 79 -10.71 13.93 -11.80
C ALA A 79 -9.66 13.10 -11.02
N VAL A 80 -9.74 11.77 -11.07
CA VAL A 80 -8.78 10.88 -10.39
C VAL A 80 -7.37 11.02 -10.97
N MET A 81 -7.24 11.06 -12.29
CA MET A 81 -5.95 11.25 -12.96
C MET A 81 -5.33 12.62 -12.63
N SER A 82 -6.14 13.67 -12.49
CA SER A 82 -5.66 14.99 -12.06
C SER A 82 -5.08 14.97 -10.65
N ILE A 83 -5.72 14.24 -9.72
CA ILE A 83 -5.21 14.06 -8.35
C ILE A 83 -3.91 13.26 -8.35
N ASN A 84 -3.84 12.17 -9.13
CA ASN A 84 -2.62 11.36 -9.24
C ASN A 84 -1.47 12.16 -9.83
N ALA A 85 -1.75 12.96 -10.86
CA ALA A 85 -0.78 13.86 -11.45
C ALA A 85 -0.29 14.92 -10.45
N TYR A 86 -1.20 15.50 -9.69
CA TYR A 86 -0.82 16.43 -8.64
C TYR A 86 0.04 15.77 -7.56
N GLY A 87 -0.34 14.58 -7.09
CA GLY A 87 0.42 13.80 -6.11
C GLY A 87 1.84 13.44 -6.59
N GLY A 88 1.97 12.97 -7.83
CA GLY A 88 3.27 12.70 -8.45
C GLY A 88 4.16 13.96 -8.55
N SER A 89 3.57 15.11 -8.86
CA SER A 89 4.30 16.39 -8.90
C SER A 89 4.81 16.80 -7.51
N LEU A 90 4.05 16.55 -6.45
CA LEU A 90 4.50 16.80 -5.08
C LEU A 90 5.62 15.85 -4.68
N ALA A 91 5.52 14.57 -5.04
CA ALA A 91 6.59 13.59 -4.79
C ALA A 91 7.90 14.00 -5.49
N LEU A 92 7.83 14.50 -6.73
CA LEU A 92 9.00 15.03 -7.45
C LEU A 92 9.61 16.23 -6.71
N ILE A 93 8.79 17.16 -6.22
CA ILE A 93 9.27 18.31 -5.44
C ILE A 93 9.91 17.85 -4.13
N SER A 94 9.31 16.90 -3.42
CA SER A 94 9.87 16.34 -2.18
C SER A 94 11.19 15.59 -2.40
N MET A 95 11.32 14.86 -3.52
CA MET A 95 12.58 14.24 -3.90
C MET A 95 13.65 15.30 -4.16
N LEU A 96 13.32 16.39 -4.87
CA LEU A 96 14.24 17.51 -5.07
C LEU A 96 14.62 18.18 -3.75
N ASP A 97 13.65 18.38 -2.86
CA ASP A 97 13.84 18.99 -1.53
C ASP A 97 14.80 18.19 -0.65
N SER A 98 14.82 16.86 -0.81
CA SER A 98 15.74 15.95 -0.10
C SER A 98 17.21 16.18 -0.46
N PHE A 99 17.51 16.75 -1.64
CA PHE A 99 18.86 17.09 -2.07
C PHE A 99 19.20 18.56 -1.84
N LYS A 100 18.23 19.46 -2.05
CA LYS A 100 18.40 20.90 -1.86
C LYS A 100 17.08 21.52 -1.39
N PRO A 101 17.07 22.35 -0.33
CA PRO A 101 15.85 23.01 0.13
C PRO A 101 15.18 23.82 -1.00
N VAL A 102 13.93 23.51 -1.31
CA VAL A 102 13.16 24.17 -2.37
C VAL A 102 11.98 24.92 -1.79
N LYS A 103 11.79 26.19 -2.18
CA LYS A 103 10.56 26.93 -1.86
C LYS A 103 9.45 26.53 -2.85
N PRO A 104 8.34 25.92 -2.40
CA PRO A 104 7.27 25.45 -3.29
C PRO A 104 6.45 26.62 -3.83
N THR A 105 6.92 27.25 -4.91
CA THR A 105 6.21 28.32 -5.62
C THR A 105 5.17 27.79 -6.61
N LYS A 106 4.19 28.61 -7.01
CA LYS A 106 3.20 28.25 -8.04
C LYS A 106 3.86 27.83 -9.36
N LYS A 107 4.93 28.54 -9.76
CA LYS A 107 5.70 28.25 -10.98
C LYS A 107 6.36 26.88 -10.91
N LEU A 108 6.96 26.53 -9.77
CA LEU A 108 7.58 25.22 -9.57
C LEU A 108 6.55 24.08 -9.64
N ARG A 109 5.39 24.25 -8.99
CA ARG A 109 4.31 23.25 -9.04
C ARG A 109 3.81 23.03 -10.47
N MET A 110 3.60 24.11 -11.22
CA MET A 110 3.21 24.03 -12.63
C MET A 110 4.26 23.30 -13.47
N ILE A 111 5.55 23.64 -13.31
CA ILE A 111 6.65 22.95 -13.99
C ILE A 111 6.68 21.47 -13.63
N ALA A 112 6.53 21.12 -12.35
CA ALA A 112 6.55 19.73 -11.89
C ALA A 112 5.39 18.92 -12.49
N VAL A 113 4.18 19.49 -12.56
CA VAL A 113 3.01 18.84 -13.20
C VAL A 113 3.23 18.66 -14.70
N ILE A 114 3.70 19.69 -15.41
CA ILE A 114 3.97 19.60 -16.86
C ILE A 114 5.06 18.57 -17.12
N PHE A 115 6.17 18.63 -16.37
CA PHE A 115 7.27 17.69 -16.50
C PHE A 115 6.80 16.26 -16.31
N MET A 116 6.07 15.99 -15.23
CA MET A 116 5.52 14.67 -14.96
C MET A 116 4.51 14.22 -16.02
N GLY A 117 3.65 15.11 -16.53
CA GLY A 117 2.74 14.79 -17.63
C GLY A 117 3.49 14.40 -18.91
N LEU A 118 4.54 15.16 -19.25
CA LEU A 118 5.39 14.88 -20.42
C LEU A 118 6.17 13.58 -20.26
N THR A 119 6.69 13.27 -19.07
CA THR A 119 7.41 12.00 -18.85
C THR A 119 6.48 10.80 -18.93
N VAL A 120 5.28 10.88 -18.36
CA VAL A 120 4.27 9.82 -18.46
C VAL A 120 3.85 9.63 -19.92
N TRP A 121 3.54 10.72 -20.62
CA TRP A 121 3.15 10.67 -22.04
C TRP A 121 4.26 10.08 -22.92
N PHE A 122 5.50 10.54 -22.75
CA PHE A 122 6.65 10.03 -23.51
C PHE A 122 6.90 8.55 -23.22
N THR A 123 6.83 8.14 -21.95
CA THR A 123 6.99 6.74 -21.55
C THR A 123 5.90 5.87 -22.18
N ALA A 124 4.64 6.31 -22.12
CA ALA A 124 3.52 5.61 -22.75
C ALA A 124 3.70 5.48 -24.28
N ALA A 125 4.18 6.54 -24.94
CA ALA A 125 4.40 6.55 -26.39
C ALA A 125 5.55 5.62 -26.84
N VAL A 126 6.62 5.49 -26.03
CA VAL A 126 7.80 4.69 -26.38
C VAL A 126 7.66 3.23 -25.95
N VAL A 127 7.17 2.98 -24.75
CA VAL A 127 7.08 1.62 -24.16
C VAL A 127 5.82 0.89 -24.63
N GLY A 128 4.75 1.63 -24.93
CA GLY A 128 3.44 1.08 -25.22
C GLY A 128 2.68 0.66 -23.95
N GLU A 129 1.35 0.65 -24.05
CA GLU A 129 0.45 0.36 -22.93
C GLU A 129 0.66 -1.05 -22.36
N GLU A 130 0.82 -2.05 -23.22
CA GLU A 130 0.93 -3.46 -22.83
C GLU A 130 2.18 -3.72 -21.98
N SER A 131 3.34 -3.27 -22.45
CA SER A 131 4.62 -3.39 -21.72
C SER A 131 4.60 -2.61 -20.40
N PHE A 132 3.98 -1.42 -20.39
CA PHE A 132 3.80 -0.64 -19.16
C PHE A 132 2.91 -1.38 -18.15
N ASN A 133 1.79 -1.93 -18.60
CA ASN A 133 0.87 -2.69 -17.74
C ASN A 133 1.54 -3.96 -17.19
N ALA A 134 2.33 -4.66 -18.01
CA ALA A 134 3.11 -5.82 -17.58
C ALA A 134 4.17 -5.45 -16.52
N PHE A 135 4.90 -4.35 -16.75
CA PHE A 135 5.85 -3.81 -15.77
C PHE A 135 5.13 -3.40 -14.48
N TYR A 136 4.04 -2.66 -14.59
CA TYR A 136 3.27 -2.17 -13.45
C TYR A 136 2.72 -3.32 -12.60
N GLY A 137 2.14 -4.34 -13.23
CA GLY A 137 1.70 -5.55 -12.55
C GLY A 137 2.85 -6.25 -11.81
N THR A 138 4.00 -6.40 -12.47
CA THR A 138 5.20 -6.97 -11.85
C THR A 138 5.69 -6.12 -10.67
N ALA A 139 5.72 -4.80 -10.81
CA ALA A 139 6.13 -3.88 -9.77
C ALA A 139 5.20 -3.94 -8.55
N LEU A 140 3.89 -4.07 -8.76
CA LEU A 140 2.92 -4.28 -7.68
C LEU A 140 3.16 -5.59 -6.93
N VAL A 141 3.49 -6.67 -7.65
CA VAL A 141 3.83 -7.96 -7.03
C VAL A 141 5.10 -7.84 -6.17
N PHE A 142 6.17 -7.23 -6.69
CA PHE A 142 7.39 -6.97 -5.91
C PHE A 142 7.11 -6.09 -4.68
N LEU A 143 6.30 -5.05 -4.85
CA LEU A 143 5.94 -4.17 -3.75
C LEU A 143 5.15 -4.93 -2.68
N ALA A 144 4.23 -5.82 -3.08
CA ALA A 144 3.51 -6.71 -2.16
C ALA A 144 4.48 -7.64 -1.43
N TYR A 145 5.49 -8.19 -2.10
CA TYR A 145 6.51 -9.03 -1.45
C TYR A 145 7.33 -8.27 -0.41
N LEU A 146 7.66 -6.99 -0.67
CA LEU A 146 8.37 -6.15 0.30
C LEU A 146 7.47 -5.76 1.49
N PHE A 147 6.20 -5.44 1.23
CA PHE A 147 5.28 -5.05 2.31
C PHE A 147 4.81 -6.21 3.18
N THR A 148 4.79 -7.44 2.66
CA THR A 148 4.34 -8.64 3.39
C THR A 148 5.10 -8.85 4.70
N PRO A 149 6.45 -9.05 4.71
CA PRO A 149 7.21 -9.26 5.93
C PRO A 149 7.20 -8.02 6.83
N TRP A 150 7.23 -6.81 6.26
CA TRP A 150 7.11 -5.56 7.02
C TRP A 150 5.78 -5.51 7.79
N THR A 151 4.67 -5.86 7.15
CA THR A 151 3.34 -5.88 7.77
C THR A 151 3.28 -6.92 8.89
N ALA A 152 3.78 -8.13 8.65
CA ALA A 152 3.81 -9.18 9.67
C ALA A 152 4.57 -8.75 10.94
N ILE A 153 5.74 -8.15 10.77
CA ILE A 153 6.59 -7.69 11.87
C ILE A 153 5.89 -6.59 12.67
N ASN A 154 5.36 -5.57 12.00
CA ASN A 154 4.67 -4.47 12.67
C ASN A 154 3.41 -4.94 13.41
N LEU A 155 2.63 -5.86 12.81
CA LEU A 155 1.44 -6.41 13.46
C LEU A 155 1.79 -7.25 14.69
N ILE A 156 2.78 -8.13 14.59
CA ILE A 156 3.23 -8.95 15.72
C ILE A 156 3.83 -8.09 16.83
N ASP A 157 4.63 -7.08 16.48
CA ASP A 157 5.17 -6.14 17.45
C ASP A 157 4.03 -5.43 18.20
N TYR A 158 3.11 -4.84 17.45
CA TYR A 158 2.02 -4.06 18.02
C TYR A 158 1.03 -4.90 18.85
N PHE A 159 0.59 -6.05 18.34
CA PHE A 159 -0.48 -6.83 18.99
C PHE A 159 0.02 -7.86 19.99
N PHE A 160 1.20 -8.46 19.78
CA PHE A 160 1.69 -9.57 20.63
C PHE A 160 2.84 -9.17 21.55
N VAL A 161 3.84 -8.43 21.04
CA VAL A 161 5.05 -8.10 21.80
C VAL A 161 4.81 -6.90 22.72
N ARG A 162 4.48 -5.74 22.15
CA ARG A 162 4.33 -4.46 22.85
C ARG A 162 2.90 -4.16 23.26
N LYS A 163 1.91 -4.81 22.64
CA LYS A 163 0.48 -4.67 22.96
C LYS A 163 0.01 -3.20 22.96
N GLY A 164 0.53 -2.41 22.03
CA GLY A 164 0.24 -0.98 21.92
C GLY A 164 0.96 -0.06 22.92
N SER A 165 1.81 -0.58 23.80
CA SER A 165 2.59 0.23 24.73
C SER A 165 3.93 0.65 24.11
N TYR A 166 4.03 1.93 23.77
CA TYR A 166 5.23 2.56 23.20
C TYR A 166 5.54 3.85 23.95
N VAL A 167 6.82 4.19 24.06
CA VAL A 167 7.30 5.46 24.59
C VAL A 167 7.54 6.39 23.41
N ILE A 168 6.58 7.28 23.11
CA ILE A 168 6.56 8.04 21.86
C ILE A 168 7.75 8.99 21.77
N SER A 169 8.11 9.66 22.87
CA SER A 169 9.25 10.58 22.92
C SER A 169 10.59 9.89 22.62
N GLU A 170 10.73 8.62 22.97
CA GLU A 170 11.96 7.85 22.76
C GLU A 170 12.14 7.40 21.30
N ILE A 171 11.06 7.33 20.51
CA ILE A 171 11.13 6.99 19.07
C ILE A 171 11.89 8.07 18.29
N PHE A 172 11.79 9.33 18.71
CA PHE A 172 12.45 10.45 18.05
C PHE A 172 13.89 10.68 18.52
N LYS A 173 14.35 9.97 19.55
CA LYS A 173 15.72 10.11 20.08
C LYS A 173 16.66 9.15 19.39
N SER A 174 17.76 9.68 18.87
CA SER A 174 18.78 8.86 18.18
C SER A 174 19.48 7.87 19.12
N ASP A 175 19.46 8.12 20.42
CA ASP A 175 20.04 7.33 21.49
C ASP A 175 18.98 6.83 22.48
N GLY A 176 17.71 6.82 22.07
CA GLY A 176 16.59 6.36 22.88
C GLY A 176 16.56 4.85 23.07
N ILE A 177 15.59 4.38 23.87
CA ILE A 177 15.44 2.94 24.21
C ILE A 177 15.28 2.02 22.99
N TYR A 178 14.81 2.55 21.85
CA TYR A 178 14.64 1.81 20.60
C TYR A 178 15.92 1.72 19.75
N GLY A 179 16.95 2.50 20.10
CA GLY A 179 18.21 2.59 19.38
C GLY A 179 18.09 3.17 17.97
N ARG A 180 19.23 3.35 17.30
CA ARG A 180 19.27 3.88 15.92
C ARG A 180 18.76 2.88 14.88
N TRP A 181 18.96 1.60 15.14
CA TRP A 181 18.69 0.52 14.19
C TRP A 181 17.94 -0.60 14.89
N GLY A 182 16.69 -0.82 14.48
CA GLY A 182 15.87 -1.94 14.92
C GLY A 182 16.34 -3.26 14.31
N TRP A 183 17.54 -3.73 14.67
CA TRP A 183 18.20 -4.90 14.06
C TRP A 183 17.32 -6.15 14.10
N ARG A 184 16.50 -6.32 15.15
CA ARG A 184 15.56 -7.43 15.31
C ARG A 184 14.49 -7.43 14.22
N GLY A 185 13.93 -6.26 13.92
CA GLY A 185 12.96 -6.07 12.84
C GLY A 185 13.61 -6.26 11.48
N ASN A 186 14.77 -5.65 11.25
CA ASN A 186 15.50 -5.78 9.98
C ASN A 186 15.91 -7.23 9.69
N LEU A 187 16.37 -7.97 10.70
CA LEU A 187 16.74 -9.37 10.54
C LEU A 187 15.52 -10.25 10.27
N ALA A 188 14.42 -10.07 11.02
CA ALA A 188 13.17 -10.79 10.75
C ALA A 188 12.61 -10.47 9.35
N TYR A 189 12.80 -9.25 8.88
CA TYR A 189 12.40 -8.80 7.54
C TYR A 189 13.22 -9.51 6.46
N LEU A 190 14.54 -9.55 6.61
CA LEU A 190 15.44 -10.27 5.70
C LEU A 190 15.14 -11.78 5.68
N ILE A 191 14.94 -12.40 6.85
CA ILE A 191 14.57 -13.82 6.95
C ILE A 191 13.24 -14.07 6.21
N GLY A 192 12.26 -13.19 6.40
CA GLY A 192 10.99 -13.20 5.68
C GLY A 192 11.18 -13.21 4.17
N ILE A 193 11.85 -12.17 3.64
CA ILE A 193 12.11 -12.05 2.20
C ILE A 193 12.81 -13.29 1.66
N LEU A 194 13.92 -13.71 2.29
CA LEU A 194 14.69 -14.86 1.82
C LEU A 194 13.86 -16.15 1.83
N SER A 195 12.97 -16.33 2.79
CA SER A 195 12.06 -17.48 2.83
C SER A 195 11.00 -17.45 1.73
N MET A 196 10.64 -16.26 1.23
CA MET A 196 9.66 -16.09 0.16
C MET A 196 10.25 -16.30 -1.22
N VAL A 197 11.54 -16.02 -1.43
CA VAL A 197 12.22 -16.10 -2.74
C VAL A 197 11.96 -17.43 -3.48
N PRO A 198 12.01 -18.62 -2.85
CA PRO A 198 11.73 -19.88 -3.53
C PRO A 198 10.28 -20.03 -4.04
N PHE A 199 9.35 -19.22 -3.53
CA PHE A 199 7.91 -19.25 -3.81
C PHE A 199 7.45 -18.08 -4.68
N PHE A 200 8.35 -17.16 -5.07
CA PHE A 200 7.99 -16.03 -5.92
C PHE A 200 7.49 -16.50 -7.29
N VAL A 201 6.47 -15.83 -7.78
CA VAL A 201 5.97 -15.95 -9.14
C VAL A 201 5.83 -14.55 -9.70
N THR A 202 6.84 -14.12 -10.44
CA THR A 202 6.90 -12.82 -11.08
C THR A 202 7.06 -12.99 -12.58
N GLY A 203 6.78 -11.94 -13.37
CA GLY A 203 7.05 -11.94 -14.81
C GLY A 203 8.46 -12.43 -15.17
N PRO A 204 9.54 -11.88 -14.57
CA PRO A 204 10.91 -12.28 -14.92
C PRO A 204 11.46 -13.50 -14.17
N PHE A 205 10.83 -13.92 -13.06
CA PHE A 205 11.38 -14.95 -12.19
C PHE A 205 10.28 -15.79 -11.52
N VAL A 206 10.41 -17.11 -11.63
CA VAL A 206 9.60 -18.09 -10.90
C VAL A 206 10.53 -18.93 -10.04
N GLY A 207 10.29 -18.93 -8.73
CA GLY A 207 11.10 -19.67 -7.77
C GLY A 207 11.02 -21.19 -7.97
N PRO A 208 12.06 -21.95 -7.61
CA PRO A 208 12.14 -23.38 -7.87
C PRO A 208 11.00 -24.18 -7.20
N ILE A 209 10.57 -23.78 -6.00
CA ILE A 209 9.46 -24.44 -5.32
C ILE A 209 8.13 -24.07 -5.99
N ALA A 210 7.94 -22.79 -6.35
CA ALA A 210 6.76 -22.37 -7.09
C ALA A 210 6.61 -23.12 -8.43
N GLN A 211 7.71 -23.32 -9.18
CA GLN A 211 7.70 -24.11 -10.42
C GLN A 211 7.20 -25.55 -10.17
N SER A 212 7.66 -26.18 -9.09
CA SER A 212 7.23 -27.55 -8.73
C SER A 212 5.75 -27.65 -8.29
N LEU A 213 5.17 -26.54 -7.83
CA LEU A 213 3.78 -26.45 -7.37
C LEU A 213 2.83 -25.89 -8.44
N GLY A 214 3.22 -25.95 -9.72
CA GLY A 214 2.38 -25.49 -10.82
C GLY A 214 2.42 -23.97 -11.06
N SER A 215 3.50 -23.30 -10.65
CA SER A 215 3.72 -21.86 -10.80
C SER A 215 2.67 -20.99 -10.09
N VAL A 216 2.16 -21.47 -8.97
CA VAL A 216 1.25 -20.72 -8.09
C VAL A 216 2.05 -19.93 -7.05
N ASP A 217 1.67 -18.67 -6.83
CA ASP A 217 2.32 -17.79 -5.86
C ASP A 217 1.87 -18.10 -4.43
N TYR A 218 2.74 -18.81 -3.68
CA TYR A 218 2.53 -19.09 -2.26
C TYR A 218 3.37 -18.21 -1.34
N SER A 219 4.09 -17.22 -1.89
CA SER A 219 5.07 -16.43 -1.14
C SER A 219 4.48 -15.75 0.09
N ILE A 220 3.28 -15.16 -0.01
CA ILE A 220 2.62 -14.45 1.10
C ILE A 220 2.32 -15.39 2.27
N PHE A 221 1.86 -16.61 1.97
CA PHE A 221 1.52 -17.62 2.98
C PHE A 221 2.74 -18.12 3.74
N ILE A 222 3.94 -17.99 3.17
CA ILE A 222 5.21 -18.32 3.83
C ILE A 222 5.79 -17.09 4.52
N GLY A 223 5.83 -15.94 3.84
CA GLY A 223 6.44 -14.70 4.32
C GLY A 223 5.80 -14.17 5.59
N LEU A 224 4.46 -14.16 5.66
CA LEU A 224 3.74 -13.70 6.85
C LEU A 224 4.12 -14.49 8.12
N PRO A 225 3.93 -15.83 8.19
CA PRO A 225 4.26 -16.58 9.39
C PRO A 225 5.77 -16.60 9.68
N VAL A 226 6.62 -16.72 8.65
CA VAL A 226 8.08 -16.77 8.87
C VAL A 226 8.59 -15.46 9.48
N SER A 227 8.19 -14.30 8.94
CA SER A 227 8.56 -13.00 9.53
C SER A 227 7.98 -12.79 10.92
N ALA A 228 6.73 -13.20 11.14
CA ALA A 228 6.09 -13.13 12.44
C ALA A 228 6.85 -13.94 13.51
N ILE A 229 7.14 -15.21 13.20
CA ILE A 229 7.84 -16.13 14.11
C ILE A 229 9.28 -15.67 14.34
N ALA A 230 10.00 -15.29 13.28
CA ALA A 230 11.36 -14.78 13.39
C ALA A 230 11.42 -13.55 14.30
N TYR A 231 10.48 -12.61 14.13
CA TYR A 231 10.39 -11.44 14.99
C TYR A 231 10.06 -11.80 16.44
N LEU A 232 9.10 -12.69 16.70
CA LEU A 232 8.77 -13.15 18.04
C LEU A 232 9.98 -13.74 18.77
N ILE A 233 10.80 -14.55 18.08
CA ILE A 233 12.01 -15.15 18.64
C ILE A 233 13.03 -14.05 18.97
N LEU A 234 13.29 -13.14 18.02
CA LEU A 234 14.25 -12.05 18.21
C LEU A 234 13.78 -11.04 19.27
N ALA A 235 12.46 -10.89 19.46
CA ALA A 235 11.87 -9.97 20.42
C ALA A 235 11.98 -10.45 21.89
N LYS A 236 12.26 -11.74 22.14
CA LYS A 236 12.31 -12.31 23.51
C LYS A 236 13.26 -11.59 24.47
N GLY A 237 14.32 -10.97 23.96
CA GLY A 237 15.29 -10.22 24.77
C GLY A 237 14.95 -8.74 24.99
N ILE A 238 13.73 -8.27 24.70
CA ILE A 238 13.34 -6.89 25.03
C ILE A 238 12.90 -6.83 26.49
N ASP A 239 13.36 -5.80 27.20
CA ASP A 239 12.85 -5.46 28.53
C ASP A 239 11.51 -4.72 28.43
N LEU A 240 10.44 -5.50 28.22
CA LEU A 240 9.08 -4.98 28.09
C LEU A 240 8.59 -4.31 29.39
N LYS A 241 9.11 -4.73 30.56
CA LYS A 241 8.71 -4.15 31.84
C LYS A 241 9.22 -2.72 31.97
N LYS A 242 10.49 -2.50 31.62
CA LYS A 242 11.08 -1.16 31.58
C LYS A 242 10.35 -0.27 30.59
N GLU A 243 10.11 -0.75 29.37
CA GLU A 243 9.36 0.01 28.36
C GLU A 243 7.95 0.39 28.83
N GLN A 244 7.20 -0.55 29.42
CA GLN A 244 5.86 -0.28 29.95
C GLN A 244 5.89 0.73 31.11
N SER A 245 6.90 0.66 31.99
CA SER A 245 7.04 1.62 33.08
C SER A 245 7.34 3.04 32.57
N LEU A 246 8.15 3.16 31.52
CA LEU A 246 8.46 4.43 30.88
C LEU A 246 7.25 4.98 30.11
N ALA A 247 6.49 4.12 29.43
CA ALA A 247 5.28 4.51 28.72
C ALA A 247 4.20 4.99 29.71
N ALA A 248 4.07 4.33 30.85
CA ALA A 248 3.16 4.77 31.91
C ALA A 248 3.61 6.11 32.53
N ALA A 249 4.92 6.33 32.68
CA ALA A 249 5.48 7.58 33.19
C ALA A 249 5.37 8.75 32.18
N GLU A 250 5.43 8.46 30.88
CA GLU A 250 5.18 9.45 29.81
C GLU A 250 3.71 9.92 29.83
N GLY A 251 2.79 9.04 30.23
CA GLY A 251 1.36 9.29 30.19
C GLY A 251 0.81 9.33 28.77
N ASN A 252 -0.51 9.25 28.61
CA ASN A 252 -1.12 9.52 27.30
C ASN A 252 -0.86 10.99 26.97
N LEU A 253 -0.04 11.26 25.95
CA LEU A 253 0.24 12.62 25.42
C LEU A 253 -1.03 13.39 24.96
N THR A 254 -2.23 12.83 25.15
CA THR A 254 -3.52 13.41 24.76
C THR A 254 -4.14 14.33 25.81
N THR A 255 -3.55 14.53 27.00
CA THR A 255 -4.17 15.38 28.05
C THR A 255 -3.75 16.85 28.02
N ASN A 256 -2.87 17.28 27.11
CA ASN A 256 -2.48 18.69 26.99
C ASN A 256 -2.50 19.16 25.53
N HIS A 257 -3.69 19.40 25.00
CA HIS A 257 -3.93 20.34 23.90
C HIS A 257 -5.25 21.06 24.14
#